data_AF-A0A7X7RCY6-F1
#
_entry.id   AF-A0A7X7RCY6-F1
#
_cell.length_a   1.000
_cell.length_b   1.000
_cell.length_c   1.000
_cell.angle_alpha   90.00
_cell.angle_beta   90.00
_cell.angle_gamma   90.00
#
_symmetry.space_group_name_H-M   'P 1'
#
loop_
_entity.id
_entity.type
_entity.pdbx_description
1 polymer ?
#
loop_
_entity_poly.entity_id
_entity_poly.type
_entity_poly.pdbx_seq_one_letter_code
_entity_poly.pdbx_strand_id
1 'polypeptide(L)'
;MTELLAPAGSFTALKAALANGADAIYLGGKTFSARAYADNFTLEEITEAVKLAHFWHAKVYVALNTLISDEEMVSAVFYAAELYRAGVDAIIIQDLGLLAMLRQALPELELHASTQMGVHNAPGCNLLAGLGVSRVILSRELSLSDMAAVRGATKVGLETFVHGALCICFSGQCLFSSMVGGRSGNRGRCAQPCRLAYRLVNEFGEPMISQQPGAYLLSPRDLFGYEKLERLYDLHLDAWKIEGRMKKPEYVAVVTDVYRRALDELEQSNRLNANTESLRRLLQVFNRDISHGYWEGNPGSSLMSYTRPNNRGLLAGRVVGKEDGRIKVKLSQPLSLGDMLELWVSSGSRETLSVDKMIIAGQAAEKAEPGQTVVLDAAAGREGDRVFKIFDAPLIKAARESFTDFPLKPLHFTIDARLGQPLRLQARDEDGFSAEMQSEYIVAEAVSSISDMTSVRVQLGRLGGSGYTLGEVKGQLDKNVMLPSSVLNKARRAVVDELLHQRQSRDQRAFDQMRFAQAVKSNTLPSRRTLPAR
;
A
#
# COMPACT_ATOMS: atom_id res chain seq x y z
N MET A 1 -17.48 7.12 -7.38
CA MET A 1 -16.80 6.75 -6.12
C MET A 1 -15.31 6.90 -6.38
N THR A 2 -14.59 7.58 -5.49
CA THR A 2 -13.14 7.78 -5.66
C THR A 2 -12.42 6.53 -5.19
N GLU A 3 -11.42 6.07 -5.94
CA GLU A 3 -10.66 4.86 -5.62
C GLU A 3 -9.52 5.18 -4.65
N LEU A 4 -9.40 4.45 -3.53
CA LEU A 4 -8.25 4.52 -2.63
C LEU A 4 -7.15 3.55 -3.07
N LEU A 5 -6.06 4.10 -3.62
CA LEU A 5 -4.93 3.35 -4.14
C LEU A 5 -3.77 3.27 -3.12
N ALA A 6 -3.58 2.08 -2.54
CA ALA A 6 -2.57 1.81 -1.53
C ALA A 6 -1.27 1.19 -2.11
N PRO A 7 -0.10 1.45 -1.50
CA PRO A 7 1.18 0.90 -1.95
C PRO A 7 1.42 -0.52 -1.40
N ALA A 8 2.05 -1.38 -2.20
CA ALA A 8 2.63 -2.63 -1.71
C ALA A 8 4.08 -2.81 -2.17
N GLY A 9 5.00 -2.89 -1.20
CA GLY A 9 6.42 -3.24 -1.42
C GLY A 9 6.71 -4.73 -1.31
N SER A 10 5.85 -5.47 -0.62
CA SER A 10 5.94 -6.90 -0.32
C SER A 10 4.55 -7.50 -0.16
N PHE A 11 4.43 -8.83 -0.19
CA PHE A 11 3.13 -9.52 -0.06
C PHE A 11 2.44 -9.21 1.28
N THR A 12 3.20 -9.04 2.37
CA THR A 12 2.65 -8.64 3.66
C THR A 12 2.07 -7.23 3.63
N ALA A 13 2.73 -6.29 2.93
CA ALA A 13 2.19 -4.94 2.73
C ALA A 13 0.92 -4.94 1.87
N LEU A 14 0.82 -5.85 0.88
CA LEU A 14 -0.40 -6.06 0.10
C LEU A 14 -1.56 -6.52 1.00
N LYS A 15 -1.33 -7.51 1.88
CA LYS A 15 -2.33 -7.92 2.88
C LYS A 15 -2.72 -6.76 3.80
N ALA A 16 -1.74 -5.97 4.25
CA ALA A 16 -1.99 -4.78 5.06
C ALA A 16 -2.90 -3.77 4.36
N ALA A 17 -2.69 -3.51 3.07
CA ALA A 17 -3.55 -2.63 2.28
C ALA A 17 -4.99 -3.19 2.13
N LEU A 18 -5.13 -4.46 1.72
CA LEU A 18 -6.45 -5.08 1.53
C LEU A 18 -7.27 -5.10 2.81
N ALA A 19 -6.68 -5.58 3.92
CA ALA A 19 -7.39 -5.72 5.18
C ALA A 19 -7.82 -4.38 5.80
N ASN A 20 -7.22 -3.27 5.36
CA ASN A 20 -7.51 -1.93 5.84
C ASN A 20 -8.26 -1.06 4.80
N GLY A 21 -8.86 -1.69 3.78
CA GLY A 21 -9.86 -1.07 2.91
C GLY A 21 -9.32 -0.38 1.66
N ALA A 22 -8.20 -0.84 1.09
CA ALA A 22 -7.78 -0.39 -0.22
C ALA A 22 -8.71 -0.90 -1.35
N ASP A 23 -9.16 0.00 -2.22
CA ASP A 23 -9.92 -0.36 -3.44
C ASP A 23 -9.00 -0.85 -4.56
N ALA A 24 -7.75 -0.37 -4.55
CA ALA A 24 -6.73 -0.78 -5.48
C ALA A 24 -5.34 -0.76 -4.83
N ILE A 25 -4.45 -1.59 -5.36
CA ILE A 25 -3.08 -1.74 -4.85
C ILE A 25 -2.10 -1.55 -5.98
N TYR A 26 -1.11 -0.69 -5.80
CA TYR A 26 0.00 -0.58 -6.74
C TYR A 26 1.29 -1.21 -6.18
N LEU A 27 1.89 -2.07 -7.00
CA LEU A 27 3.11 -2.79 -6.70
C LEU A 27 4.10 -2.72 -7.87
N GLY A 28 5.25 -3.36 -7.76
CA GLY A 28 6.17 -3.51 -8.89
C GLY A 28 6.88 -4.85 -8.88
N GLY A 29 7.25 -5.29 -10.07
CA GLY A 29 8.09 -6.47 -10.25
C GLY A 29 9.56 -6.24 -9.90
N LYS A 30 10.35 -7.30 -10.02
CA LYS A 30 11.82 -7.25 -9.86
C LYS A 30 12.51 -6.40 -10.92
N THR A 31 11.86 -6.14 -12.06
CA THR A 31 12.40 -5.36 -13.19
C THR A 31 11.48 -4.19 -13.56
N PHE A 32 12.04 -3.20 -14.28
CA PHE A 32 11.32 -2.06 -14.89
C PHE A 32 10.49 -1.16 -13.96
N SER A 33 10.74 -1.22 -12.64
CA SER A 33 10.03 -0.43 -11.63
C SER A 33 10.92 0.63 -10.99
N ALA A 34 10.42 1.86 -10.80
CA ALA A 34 11.16 2.96 -10.19
C ALA A 34 11.33 2.87 -8.65
N ARG A 35 11.41 1.65 -8.11
CA ARG A 35 11.75 1.32 -6.71
C ARG A 35 12.53 0.01 -6.67
N ALA A 36 13.74 0.02 -7.23
CA ALA A 36 14.58 -1.17 -7.39
C ALA A 36 15.00 -1.84 -6.07
N TYR A 37 14.95 -1.11 -4.95
CA TYR A 37 15.35 -1.59 -3.61
C TYR A 37 14.17 -1.94 -2.69
N ALA A 38 12.93 -1.91 -3.18
CA ALA A 38 11.84 -2.58 -2.46
C ALA A 38 11.96 -4.10 -2.65
N ASP A 39 11.37 -4.89 -1.76
CA ASP A 39 11.40 -6.36 -1.88
C ASP A 39 10.91 -6.79 -3.26
N ASN A 40 9.81 -6.18 -3.72
CA ASN A 40 9.18 -6.36 -5.03
C ASN A 40 8.77 -7.82 -5.31
N PHE A 41 7.89 -7.99 -6.28
CA PHE A 41 7.21 -9.26 -6.51
C PHE A 41 7.82 -10.02 -7.70
N THR A 42 7.91 -11.34 -7.61
CA THR A 42 8.07 -12.21 -8.80
C THR A 42 6.75 -12.29 -9.57
N LEU A 43 6.76 -12.83 -10.79
CA LEU A 43 5.54 -12.98 -11.58
C LEU A 43 4.52 -13.91 -10.90
N GLU A 44 5.00 -14.96 -10.25
CA GLU A 44 4.18 -15.89 -9.47
C GLU A 44 3.53 -15.17 -8.28
N GLU A 45 4.31 -14.38 -7.54
CA GLU A 45 3.78 -13.58 -6.43
C GLU A 45 2.79 -12.51 -6.91
N ILE A 46 2.98 -11.93 -8.10
CA ILE A 46 1.99 -11.02 -8.72
C ILE A 46 0.70 -11.77 -9.06
N THR A 47 0.81 -12.98 -9.61
CA THR A 47 -0.36 -13.80 -9.94
C THR A 47 -1.17 -14.13 -8.67
N GLU A 48 -0.51 -14.48 -7.58
CA GLU A 48 -1.16 -14.72 -6.28
C GLU A 48 -1.71 -13.42 -5.67
N ALA A 49 -1.02 -12.30 -5.84
CA ALA A 49 -1.49 -10.99 -5.41
C ALA A 49 -2.78 -10.58 -6.14
N VAL A 50 -2.86 -10.79 -7.45
CA VAL A 50 -4.06 -10.54 -8.26
C VAL A 50 -5.23 -11.40 -7.77
N LYS A 51 -5.03 -12.72 -7.63
CA LYS A 51 -6.06 -13.62 -7.09
C LYS A 51 -6.59 -13.17 -5.74
N LEU A 52 -5.69 -12.80 -4.83
CA LEU A 52 -6.07 -12.34 -3.50
C LEU A 52 -6.81 -11.00 -3.54
N ALA A 53 -6.33 -10.03 -4.32
CA ALA A 53 -6.97 -8.73 -4.43
C ALA A 53 -8.36 -8.83 -5.07
N HIS A 54 -8.49 -9.55 -6.19
CA HIS A 54 -9.79 -9.77 -6.86
C HIS A 54 -10.77 -10.54 -5.98
N PHE A 55 -10.29 -11.49 -5.16
CA PHE A 55 -11.13 -12.15 -4.16
C PHE A 55 -11.76 -11.15 -3.17
N TRP A 56 -11.06 -10.06 -2.86
CA TRP A 56 -11.52 -8.96 -2.00
C TRP A 56 -12.03 -7.73 -2.78
N HIS A 57 -12.35 -7.89 -4.07
CA HIS A 57 -12.86 -6.84 -4.95
C HIS A 57 -11.92 -5.63 -5.15
N ALA A 58 -10.63 -5.81 -4.87
CA ALA A 58 -9.62 -4.79 -5.08
C ALA A 58 -8.83 -5.02 -6.38
N LYS A 59 -8.42 -3.93 -7.04
CA LYS A 59 -7.62 -3.99 -8.28
C LYS A 59 -6.12 -4.04 -8.00
N VAL A 60 -5.34 -4.56 -8.95
CA VAL A 60 -3.87 -4.57 -8.90
C VAL A 60 -3.28 -3.80 -10.07
N TYR A 61 -2.46 -2.80 -9.76
CA TYR A 61 -1.71 -2.00 -10.72
C TYR A 61 -0.21 -2.27 -10.61
N VAL A 62 0.44 -2.56 -11.73
CA VAL A 62 1.88 -2.84 -11.74
C VAL A 62 2.67 -1.66 -12.31
N ALA A 63 3.62 -1.16 -11.53
CA ALA A 63 4.52 -0.10 -11.93
C ALA A 63 5.64 -0.64 -12.84
N LEU A 64 5.51 -0.32 -14.13
CA LEU A 64 6.47 -0.57 -15.20
C LEU A 64 6.89 0.80 -15.78
N ASN A 65 7.44 1.63 -14.89
CA ASN A 65 7.53 3.07 -15.05
C ASN A 65 8.97 3.59 -15.14
N THR A 66 9.92 2.79 -15.58
CA THR A 66 11.27 3.27 -15.94
C THR A 66 11.36 3.57 -17.43
N LEU A 67 12.32 4.42 -17.83
CA LEU A 67 12.72 4.53 -19.24
C LEU A 67 13.39 3.22 -19.70
N ILE A 68 13.04 2.78 -20.91
CA ILE A 68 13.41 1.48 -21.45
C ILE A 68 14.44 1.66 -22.56
N SER A 69 15.57 0.95 -22.49
CA SER A 69 16.54 0.97 -23.59
C SER A 69 16.07 0.12 -24.78
N ASP A 70 16.65 0.33 -25.97
CA ASP A 70 16.39 -0.49 -27.15
C ASP A 70 16.55 -2.00 -26.87
N GLU A 71 17.57 -2.35 -26.07
CA GLU A 71 17.87 -3.74 -25.68
C GLU A 71 16.85 -4.32 -24.69
N GLU A 72 16.22 -3.46 -23.89
CA GLU A 72 15.23 -3.83 -22.88
C GLU A 72 13.80 -3.88 -23.45
N MET A 73 13.54 -3.24 -24.59
CA MET A 73 12.19 -2.99 -25.12
C MET A 73 11.38 -4.27 -25.35
N VAL A 74 11.97 -5.26 -26.01
CA VAL A 74 11.29 -6.54 -26.28
C VAL A 74 10.92 -7.24 -24.97
N SER A 75 11.88 -7.34 -24.05
CA SER A 75 11.67 -7.96 -22.74
C SER A 75 10.60 -7.23 -21.92
N ALA A 76 10.52 -5.90 -22.00
CA ALA A 76 9.47 -5.12 -21.34
C ALA A 76 8.07 -5.39 -21.92
N VAL A 77 7.95 -5.56 -23.24
CA VAL A 77 6.67 -5.91 -23.90
C VAL A 77 6.22 -7.33 -23.54
N PHE A 78 7.14 -8.30 -23.52
CA PHE A 78 6.84 -9.66 -23.08
C PHE A 78 6.44 -9.70 -21.61
N TYR A 79 7.15 -8.97 -20.74
CA TYR A 79 6.79 -8.89 -19.33
C TYR A 79 5.39 -8.27 -19.14
N ALA A 80 5.05 -7.22 -19.88
CA ALA A 80 3.69 -6.65 -19.85
C ALA A 80 2.61 -7.66 -20.30
N ALA A 81 2.92 -8.53 -21.27
CA ALA A 81 2.01 -9.60 -21.68
C ALA A 81 1.82 -10.67 -20.60
N GLU A 82 2.87 -11.01 -19.86
CA GLU A 82 2.77 -11.91 -18.70
C GLU A 82 1.91 -11.30 -17.59
N LEU A 83 2.10 -10.01 -17.29
CA LEU A 83 1.26 -9.28 -16.34
C LEU A 83 -0.21 -9.25 -16.78
N TYR A 84 -0.47 -8.98 -18.05
CA TYR A 84 -1.82 -8.99 -18.61
C TYR A 84 -2.48 -10.38 -18.46
N ARG A 85 -1.75 -11.46 -18.73
CA ARG A 85 -2.24 -12.84 -18.58
C ARG A 85 -2.42 -13.24 -17.12
N ALA A 86 -1.64 -12.68 -16.20
CA ALA A 86 -1.80 -12.85 -14.76
C ALA A 86 -3.04 -12.12 -14.19
N GLY A 87 -3.74 -11.32 -14.99
CA GLY A 87 -4.94 -10.59 -14.59
C GLY A 87 -4.69 -9.20 -14.00
N VAL A 88 -3.49 -8.63 -14.17
CA VAL A 88 -3.17 -7.27 -13.71
C VAL A 88 -4.13 -6.25 -14.33
N ASP A 89 -4.74 -5.41 -13.50
CA ASP A 89 -5.79 -4.48 -13.92
C ASP A 89 -5.26 -3.38 -14.83
N ALA A 90 -4.13 -2.77 -14.45
CA ALA A 90 -3.46 -1.73 -15.24
C ALA A 90 -1.94 -1.73 -15.06
N ILE A 91 -1.23 -1.23 -16.06
CA ILE A 91 0.20 -0.92 -15.94
C ILE A 91 0.40 0.59 -15.78
N ILE A 92 1.17 0.98 -14.76
CA ILE A 92 1.62 2.36 -14.58
C ILE A 92 2.91 2.55 -15.39
N ILE A 93 2.86 3.33 -16.46
CA ILE A 93 3.88 3.43 -17.51
C ILE A 93 4.50 4.83 -17.61
N GLN A 94 5.77 4.92 -18.01
CA GLN A 94 6.44 6.20 -18.31
C GLN A 94 6.88 6.29 -19.79
N ASP A 95 7.43 5.21 -20.33
CA ASP A 95 8.09 5.21 -21.64
C ASP A 95 7.09 5.28 -22.80
N LEU A 96 7.23 6.28 -23.69
CA LEU A 96 6.31 6.49 -24.81
C LEU A 96 6.45 5.42 -25.91
N GLY A 97 7.65 4.88 -26.12
CA GLY A 97 7.90 3.82 -27.08
C GLY A 97 7.22 2.53 -26.63
N LEU A 98 7.39 2.18 -25.34
CA LEU A 98 6.70 1.05 -24.76
C LEU A 98 5.17 1.25 -24.79
N LEU A 99 4.67 2.44 -24.47
CA LEU A 99 3.24 2.76 -24.54
C LEU A 99 2.68 2.48 -25.94
N ALA A 100 3.36 2.99 -26.98
CA ALA A 100 2.94 2.77 -28.37
C ALA A 100 2.93 1.28 -28.75
N MET A 101 3.96 0.52 -28.36
CA MET A 101 4.02 -0.92 -28.62
C MET A 101 2.91 -1.68 -27.90
N LEU A 102 2.64 -1.38 -26.62
CA LEU A 102 1.59 -2.02 -25.85
C LEU A 102 0.20 -1.70 -26.39
N ARG A 103 -0.02 -0.49 -26.90
CA ARG A 103 -1.31 -0.14 -27.52
C ARG A 103 -1.60 -0.94 -28.80
N GLN A 104 -0.56 -1.31 -29.54
CA GLN A 104 -0.70 -2.19 -30.71
C GLN A 104 -0.83 -3.67 -30.31
N ALA A 105 -0.01 -4.12 -29.36
CA ALA A 105 0.07 -5.54 -28.99
C ALA A 105 -1.07 -5.99 -28.05
N LEU A 106 -1.45 -5.15 -27.10
CA LEU A 106 -2.38 -5.38 -26.00
C LEU A 106 -3.35 -4.18 -25.82
N PRO A 107 -4.17 -3.82 -26.83
CA PRO A 107 -5.09 -2.69 -26.76
C PRO A 107 -6.07 -2.76 -25.57
N GLU A 108 -6.41 -3.95 -25.07
CA GLU A 108 -7.31 -4.17 -23.94
C GLU A 108 -6.64 -3.91 -22.58
N LEU A 109 -5.31 -3.84 -22.52
CA LEU A 109 -4.59 -3.54 -21.29
C LEU A 109 -4.77 -2.06 -20.92
N GLU A 110 -5.24 -1.78 -19.71
CA GLU A 110 -5.29 -0.41 -19.21
C GLU A 110 -3.88 0.10 -18.90
N LEU A 111 -3.60 1.33 -19.35
CA LEU A 111 -2.33 1.99 -19.11
C LEU A 111 -2.59 3.29 -18.35
N HIS A 112 -1.90 3.45 -17.23
CA HIS A 112 -1.93 4.65 -16.40
C HIS A 112 -0.62 5.41 -16.59
N ALA A 113 -0.69 6.70 -16.92
CA ALA A 113 0.50 7.54 -17.05
C ALA A 113 1.12 7.81 -15.68
N SER A 114 2.35 7.35 -15.49
CA SER A 114 3.15 7.54 -14.29
C SER A 114 3.37 9.01 -14.00
N THR A 115 3.39 9.40 -12.72
CA THR A 115 3.88 10.71 -12.28
C THR A 115 5.30 11.01 -12.78
N GLN A 116 6.06 9.98 -13.17
CA GLN A 116 7.38 10.19 -13.77
C GLN A 116 7.34 10.88 -15.15
N MET A 117 6.18 10.91 -15.81
CA MET A 117 5.97 11.66 -17.05
C MET A 117 5.84 13.17 -16.81
N GLY A 118 5.69 13.63 -15.56
CA GLY A 118 5.67 15.05 -15.21
C GLY A 118 4.44 15.81 -15.72
N VAL A 119 3.31 15.13 -15.90
CA VAL A 119 2.09 15.74 -16.46
C VAL A 119 1.45 16.66 -15.42
N HIS A 120 1.31 17.93 -15.78
CA HIS A 120 0.86 18.98 -14.87
C HIS A 120 -0.16 19.96 -15.45
N ASN A 121 -0.76 19.64 -16.59
CA ASN A 121 -1.74 20.49 -17.26
C ASN A 121 -2.67 19.66 -18.17
N ALA A 122 -3.81 20.24 -18.55
CA ALA A 122 -4.83 19.58 -19.35
C ALA A 122 -4.35 19.18 -20.77
N PRO A 123 -3.55 19.99 -21.50
CA PRO A 123 -2.99 19.56 -22.78
C PRO A 123 -2.18 18.27 -22.68
N GLY A 124 -1.34 18.13 -21.64
CA GLY A 124 -0.60 16.90 -21.39
C GLY A 124 -1.52 15.70 -21.09
N CYS A 125 -2.56 15.90 -20.29
CA CYS A 125 -3.57 14.86 -20.03
C CYS A 125 -4.29 14.42 -21.31
N ASN A 126 -4.74 15.37 -22.14
CA ASN A 126 -5.49 15.10 -23.36
C ASN A 126 -4.62 14.45 -24.45
N LEU A 127 -3.34 14.82 -24.54
CA LEU A 127 -2.38 14.15 -25.42
C LEU A 127 -2.26 12.66 -25.06
N LEU A 128 -2.04 12.35 -23.78
CA LEU A 128 -1.91 10.96 -23.33
C LEU A 128 -3.20 10.17 -23.48
N ALA A 129 -4.36 10.80 -23.25
CA ALA A 129 -5.66 10.21 -23.51
C ALA A 129 -5.80 9.82 -25.00
N GLY A 130 -5.37 10.70 -25.92
CA GLY A 130 -5.34 10.43 -27.36
C GLY A 130 -4.39 9.28 -27.75
N LEU A 131 -3.38 8.99 -26.93
CA LEU A 131 -2.50 7.82 -27.07
C LEU A 131 -3.06 6.55 -26.38
N GLY A 132 -4.28 6.61 -25.85
CA GLY A 132 -4.96 5.48 -25.21
C GLY A 132 -4.61 5.28 -23.73
N VAL A 133 -4.10 6.29 -23.03
CA VAL A 133 -3.98 6.25 -21.56
C VAL A 133 -5.37 6.40 -20.93
N SER A 134 -5.71 5.51 -19.99
CA SER A 134 -7.00 5.53 -19.30
C SER A 134 -7.00 6.47 -18.09
N ARG A 135 -5.84 6.64 -17.44
CA ARG A 135 -5.68 7.45 -16.23
C ARG A 135 -4.33 8.16 -16.19
N VAL A 136 -4.30 9.41 -15.74
CA VAL A 136 -3.08 10.21 -15.58
C VAL A 136 -2.84 10.48 -14.10
N ILE A 137 -1.65 10.09 -13.61
CA ILE A 137 -1.21 10.40 -12.27
C ILE A 137 -0.52 11.77 -12.30
N LEU A 138 -1.23 12.77 -11.79
CA LEU A 138 -0.78 14.16 -11.83
C LEU A 138 0.53 14.35 -11.05
N SER A 139 1.33 15.29 -11.54
CA SER A 139 2.52 15.79 -10.84
C SER A 139 2.16 16.28 -9.43
N ARG A 140 3.10 16.17 -8.48
CA ARG A 140 2.89 16.57 -7.08
C ARG A 140 3.08 18.06 -6.85
N GLU A 141 3.36 18.79 -7.93
CA GLU A 141 3.67 20.21 -7.94
C GLU A 141 2.43 21.07 -8.27
N LEU A 142 1.24 20.46 -8.39
CA LEU A 142 -0.02 21.17 -8.68
C LEU A 142 -0.72 21.66 -7.40
N SER A 143 -1.34 22.83 -7.50
CA SER A 143 -2.33 23.30 -6.53
C SER A 143 -3.69 22.65 -6.71
N LEU A 144 -4.56 22.76 -5.70
CA LEU A 144 -5.96 22.32 -5.82
C LEU A 144 -6.69 23.08 -6.95
N SER A 145 -6.38 24.37 -7.15
CA SER A 145 -6.91 25.15 -8.27
C SER A 145 -6.42 24.64 -9.63
N ASP A 146 -5.14 24.25 -9.75
CA ASP A 146 -4.62 23.68 -10.99
C ASP A 146 -5.28 22.33 -11.29
N MET A 147 -5.42 21.48 -10.27
CA MET A 147 -6.12 20.19 -10.39
C MET A 147 -7.59 20.38 -10.82
N ALA A 148 -8.29 21.37 -10.26
CA ALA A 148 -9.65 21.72 -10.67
C ALA A 148 -9.71 22.16 -12.15
N ALA A 149 -8.78 23.01 -12.59
CA ALA A 149 -8.68 23.45 -13.97
C ALA A 149 -8.40 22.29 -14.93
N VAL A 150 -7.51 21.36 -14.55
CA VAL A 150 -7.24 20.14 -15.32
C VAL A 150 -8.49 19.27 -15.42
N ARG A 151 -9.17 19.00 -14.30
CA ARG A 151 -10.40 18.20 -14.27
C ARG A 151 -11.47 18.77 -15.18
N GLY A 152 -11.68 20.08 -15.19
CA GLY A 152 -12.67 20.75 -16.04
C GLY A 152 -12.36 20.70 -17.55
N ALA A 153 -11.11 20.44 -17.93
CA ALA A 153 -10.64 20.48 -19.31
C ALA A 153 -10.24 19.09 -19.88
N THR A 154 -10.48 18.01 -19.15
CA THR A 154 -10.19 16.64 -19.61
C THR A 154 -11.24 15.65 -19.15
N LYS A 155 -11.34 14.52 -19.85
CA LYS A 155 -12.18 13.37 -19.48
C LYS A 155 -11.37 12.14 -19.07
N VAL A 156 -10.04 12.17 -19.22
CA VAL A 156 -9.20 11.06 -18.76
C VAL A 156 -9.32 10.92 -17.24
N GLY A 157 -9.14 9.71 -16.73
CA GLY A 157 -9.10 9.50 -15.28
C GLY A 157 -7.94 10.28 -14.67
N LEU A 158 -8.13 10.86 -13.49
CA LEU A 158 -7.12 11.65 -12.78
C LEU A 158 -6.83 11.04 -11.41
N GLU A 159 -5.54 10.87 -11.12
CA GLU A 159 -5.02 10.34 -9.85
C GLU A 159 -4.06 11.35 -9.23
N THR A 160 -4.11 11.52 -7.92
CA THR A 160 -3.17 12.38 -7.19
C THR A 160 -2.66 11.71 -5.91
N PHE A 161 -1.47 12.09 -5.48
CA PHE A 161 -0.96 11.65 -4.18
C PHE A 161 -1.61 12.44 -3.06
N VAL A 162 -1.99 11.76 -1.97
CA VAL A 162 -2.62 12.38 -0.80
C VAL A 162 -1.75 12.32 0.46
N HIS A 163 -0.76 11.42 0.49
CA HIS A 163 0.08 11.23 1.67
C HIS A 163 1.47 10.68 1.32
N GLY A 164 2.49 11.07 2.11
CA GLY A 164 3.81 10.46 2.08
C GLY A 164 4.92 11.34 1.49
N ALA A 165 6.04 10.74 1.10
CA ALA A 165 7.28 11.50 0.87
C ALA A 165 7.23 12.39 -0.40
N LEU A 166 7.71 13.63 -0.28
CA LEU A 166 7.91 14.54 -1.42
C LEU A 166 9.35 14.52 -1.97
N CYS A 167 9.47 14.82 -3.26
CA CYS A 167 10.73 15.06 -3.95
C CYS A 167 11.06 16.56 -3.92
N ILE A 168 12.35 16.91 -3.91
CA ILE A 168 12.79 18.31 -4.03
C ILE A 168 12.79 18.78 -5.50
N CYS A 169 13.14 17.88 -6.42
CA CYS A 169 13.06 18.13 -7.85
C CYS A 169 11.65 17.81 -8.36
N PHE A 170 11.31 18.38 -9.51
CA PHE A 170 10.08 18.07 -10.24
C PHE A 170 9.90 16.56 -10.41
N SER A 171 8.72 16.06 -10.08
CA SER A 171 8.43 14.63 -10.03
C SER A 171 8.78 13.93 -11.36
N GLY A 172 9.61 12.88 -11.27
CA GLY A 172 10.08 12.11 -12.44
C GLY A 172 11.32 12.65 -13.15
N GLN A 173 11.79 13.86 -12.81
CA GLN A 173 12.83 14.56 -13.56
C GLN A 173 14.12 14.76 -12.74
N CYS A 174 14.32 13.97 -11.68
CA CYS A 174 15.45 14.13 -10.78
C CYS A 174 16.70 13.37 -11.27
N LEU A 175 17.75 14.11 -11.64
CA LEU A 175 19.07 13.57 -11.98
C LEU A 175 20.08 13.63 -10.83
N PHE A 176 19.68 14.16 -9.67
CA PHE A 176 20.61 14.47 -8.59
C PHE A 176 21.37 13.24 -8.07
N SER A 177 20.66 12.13 -7.85
CA SER A 177 21.25 10.89 -7.36
C SER A 177 22.22 10.25 -8.38
N SER A 178 21.96 10.39 -9.68
CA SER A 178 22.89 9.91 -10.71
C SER A 178 24.13 10.79 -10.80
N MET A 179 23.97 12.11 -10.73
CA MET A 179 25.09 13.05 -10.84
C MET A 179 26.06 12.94 -9.66
N VAL A 180 25.55 12.74 -8.44
CA VAL A 180 26.40 12.69 -7.24
C VAL A 180 26.96 11.29 -6.96
N GLY A 181 26.21 10.23 -7.27
CA GLY A 181 26.56 8.88 -6.81
C GLY A 181 26.33 7.76 -7.82
N GLY A 182 26.15 8.07 -9.11
CA GLY A 182 25.96 7.08 -10.17
C GLY A 182 24.66 6.27 -10.09
N ARG A 183 23.76 6.59 -9.15
CA ARG A 183 22.52 5.86 -8.89
C ARG A 183 21.33 6.62 -9.46
N SER A 184 20.82 6.21 -10.61
CA SER A 184 19.68 6.88 -11.26
C SER A 184 18.38 6.75 -10.45
N GLY A 185 17.84 7.89 -10.01
CA GLY A 185 16.53 7.94 -9.34
C GLY A 185 15.39 7.52 -10.26
N ASN A 186 15.49 7.85 -11.55
CA ASN A 186 14.48 7.53 -12.57
C ASN A 186 14.48 6.05 -12.98
N ARG A 187 15.53 5.28 -12.60
CA ARG A 187 15.56 3.82 -12.67
C ARG A 187 15.35 3.16 -11.30
N GLY A 188 14.76 3.90 -10.36
CA GLY A 188 14.39 3.38 -9.04
C GLY A 188 15.53 3.16 -8.06
N ARG A 189 16.73 3.69 -8.37
CA ARG A 189 17.94 3.49 -7.55
C ARG A 189 18.28 4.68 -6.67
N CYS A 190 17.39 5.65 -6.52
CA CYS A 190 17.62 6.90 -5.78
C CYS A 190 18.25 6.63 -4.40
N ALA A 191 19.41 7.24 -4.14
CA ALA A 191 20.09 7.19 -2.84
C ALA A 191 19.63 8.29 -1.87
N GLN A 192 18.60 9.06 -2.27
CA GLN A 192 18.05 10.17 -1.50
C GLN A 192 19.09 11.24 -1.11
N PRO A 193 19.95 11.72 -2.05
CA PRO A 193 21.01 12.69 -1.72
C PRO A 193 20.43 13.97 -1.10
N CYS A 194 19.25 14.41 -1.54
CA CYS A 194 18.54 15.56 -0.96
C CYS A 194 18.26 15.45 0.54
N ARG A 195 18.43 14.27 1.14
CA ARG A 195 18.23 14.01 2.57
C ARG A 195 19.53 14.04 3.38
N LEU A 196 20.67 14.29 2.74
CA LEU A 196 21.97 14.47 3.38
C LEU A 196 22.12 15.87 4.00
N ALA A 197 23.16 16.04 4.80
CA ALA A 197 23.54 17.33 5.36
C ALA A 197 24.26 18.19 4.31
N TYR A 198 23.91 19.48 4.25
CA TYR A 198 24.44 20.46 3.31
C TYR A 198 24.79 21.76 4.02
N ARG A 199 25.82 22.45 3.53
CA ARG A 199 26.17 23.81 3.91
C ARG A 199 26.04 24.70 2.66
N LEU A 200 25.27 25.78 2.74
CA LEU A 200 25.22 26.75 1.64
C LEU A 200 26.45 27.66 1.69
N VAL A 201 27.22 27.67 0.61
CA VAL A 201 28.46 28.46 0.47
C VAL A 201 28.46 29.24 -0.84
N ASN A 202 29.19 30.36 -0.88
CA ASN A 202 29.42 31.12 -2.10
C ASN A 202 30.51 30.44 -2.97
N GLU A 203 30.86 31.06 -4.09
CA GLU A 203 31.91 30.56 -5.00
C GLU A 203 33.31 30.45 -4.37
N PHE A 204 33.56 31.18 -3.28
CA PHE A 204 34.80 31.13 -2.50
C PHE A 204 34.74 30.10 -1.35
N GLY A 205 33.63 29.37 -1.20
CA GLY A 205 33.45 28.37 -0.13
C GLY A 205 33.04 28.97 1.22
N GLU A 206 32.74 30.27 1.27
CA GLU A 206 32.33 30.97 2.47
C GLU A 206 30.84 30.76 2.76
N PRO A 207 30.42 30.54 4.02
CA PRO A 207 29.01 30.35 4.35
C PRO A 207 28.15 31.55 3.95
N MET A 208 27.10 31.33 3.16
CA MET A 208 26.17 32.39 2.74
C MET A 208 25.06 32.68 3.77
N ILE A 209 24.89 31.80 4.75
CA ILE A 209 23.85 31.91 5.78
C ILE A 209 24.56 32.03 7.12
N SER A 210 24.38 33.18 7.79
CA SER A 210 24.96 33.47 9.10
C SER A 210 24.45 32.53 10.19
N GLN A 211 23.17 32.14 10.13
CA GLN A 211 22.55 31.15 11.00
C GLN A 211 21.75 30.14 10.19
N GLN A 212 22.26 28.91 10.07
CA GLN A 212 21.57 27.87 9.33
C GLN A 212 20.32 27.38 10.06
N PRO A 213 19.17 27.25 9.38
CA PRO A 213 17.95 26.71 9.98
C PRO A 213 18.07 25.22 10.35
N GLY A 214 19.11 24.56 9.86
CA GLY A 214 19.49 23.18 10.13
C GLY A 214 20.35 22.62 9.00
N ALA A 215 20.86 21.41 9.16
CA ALA A 215 21.79 20.81 8.21
C ALA A 215 21.12 20.27 6.93
N TYR A 216 19.80 20.06 6.91
CA TYR A 216 19.10 19.34 5.83
C TYR A 216 18.40 20.30 4.85
N LEU A 217 19.19 21.15 4.19
CA LEU A 217 18.70 22.27 3.38
C LEU A 217 17.80 21.87 2.19
N LEU A 218 17.93 20.62 1.72
CA LEU A 218 17.23 20.11 0.53
C LEU A 218 16.20 19.02 0.85
N SER A 219 15.81 18.87 2.12
CA SER A 219 14.96 17.76 2.59
C SER A 219 13.50 18.20 2.72
N PRO A 220 12.60 17.89 1.77
CA PRO A 220 11.17 18.21 1.87
C PRO A 220 10.49 17.61 3.10
N ARG A 221 9.45 18.23 3.62
CA ARG A 221 8.47 17.60 4.52
C ARG A 221 7.66 16.54 3.76
N ASP A 222 6.90 15.73 4.48
CA ASP A 222 5.99 14.79 3.84
C ASP A 222 4.68 15.50 3.45
N LEU A 223 4.09 15.08 2.33
CA LEU A 223 2.74 15.47 1.93
C LEU A 223 1.74 14.94 2.95
N PHE A 224 0.89 15.84 3.44
CA PHE A 224 -0.13 15.56 4.43
C PHE A 224 -1.48 16.10 3.96
N GLY A 225 -2.22 15.31 3.17
CA GLY A 225 -3.48 15.74 2.57
C GLY A 225 -4.70 15.70 3.51
N TYR A 226 -4.60 15.03 4.66
CA TYR A 226 -5.74 14.74 5.55
C TYR A 226 -6.55 15.99 5.93
N GLU A 227 -5.89 17.11 6.22
CA GLU A 227 -6.54 18.38 6.61
C GLU A 227 -7.28 19.08 5.45
N LYS A 228 -7.10 18.61 4.21
CA LYS A 228 -7.65 19.24 3.00
C LYS A 228 -8.53 18.28 2.19
N LEU A 229 -8.92 17.13 2.76
CA LEU A 229 -9.65 16.10 2.03
C LEU A 229 -11.03 16.56 1.55
N GLU A 230 -11.75 17.40 2.29
CA GLU A 230 -13.03 17.97 1.80
C GLU A 230 -12.82 18.72 0.47
N ARG A 231 -11.84 19.63 0.44
CA ARG A 231 -11.51 20.41 -0.76
C ARG A 231 -11.01 19.53 -1.92
N LEU A 232 -10.30 18.45 -1.60
CA LEU A 232 -9.84 17.49 -2.61
C LEU A 232 -11.00 16.66 -3.16
N TYR A 233 -11.94 16.26 -2.30
CA TYR A 233 -13.09 15.46 -2.64
C TYR A 233 -14.04 16.21 -3.60
N ASP A 234 -14.21 17.51 -3.37
CA ASP A 234 -14.97 18.42 -4.26
C ASP A 234 -14.39 18.49 -5.69
N LEU A 235 -13.13 18.08 -5.91
CA LEU A 235 -12.54 18.03 -7.25
C LEU A 235 -12.95 16.80 -8.06
N HIS A 236 -13.58 15.81 -7.42
CA HIS A 236 -14.02 14.56 -8.05
C HIS A 236 -12.92 13.87 -8.88
N LEU A 237 -11.73 13.74 -8.29
CA LEU A 237 -10.65 12.95 -8.88
C LEU A 237 -10.97 11.46 -8.76
N ASP A 238 -10.52 10.69 -9.75
CA ASP A 238 -10.85 9.26 -9.88
C ASP A 238 -10.12 8.40 -8.86
N ALA A 239 -8.91 8.79 -8.42
CA ALA A 239 -8.14 8.04 -7.44
C ALA A 239 -7.28 8.89 -6.49
N TRP A 240 -7.22 8.46 -5.24
CA TRP A 240 -6.34 8.99 -4.18
C TRP A 240 -5.22 7.99 -3.89
N LYS A 241 -3.98 8.43 -4.07
CA LYS A 241 -2.81 7.57 -3.95
C LYS A 241 -2.01 7.83 -2.69
N ILE A 242 -1.74 6.76 -1.95
CA ILE A 242 -0.84 6.79 -0.80
C ILE A 242 0.59 6.47 -1.27
N GLU A 243 1.59 7.32 -0.99
CA GLU A 243 2.99 6.99 -1.22
C GLU A 243 3.52 6.09 -0.10
N GLY A 244 4.14 4.96 -0.45
CA GLY A 244 4.73 4.12 0.59
C GLY A 244 5.26 2.74 0.19
N ARG A 245 5.62 2.50 -1.08
CA ARG A 245 6.10 1.17 -1.52
C ARG A 245 7.37 0.67 -0.80
N MET A 246 8.13 1.56 -0.16
CA MET A 246 9.30 1.20 0.66
C MET A 246 9.02 1.28 2.17
N LYS A 247 7.76 1.48 2.58
CA LYS A 247 7.35 1.57 3.98
C LYS A 247 7.02 0.18 4.51
N LYS A 248 7.06 0.04 5.83
CA LYS A 248 6.68 -1.21 6.51
C LYS A 248 5.17 -1.47 6.37
N PRO A 249 4.73 -2.74 6.43
CA PRO A 249 3.31 -3.09 6.35
C PRO A 249 2.43 -2.32 7.35
N GLU A 250 2.92 -2.05 8.56
CA GLU A 250 2.16 -1.32 9.58
C GLU A 250 1.88 0.14 9.19
N TYR A 251 2.78 0.77 8.42
CA TYR A 251 2.51 2.08 7.82
C TYR A 251 1.39 2.00 6.79
N VAL A 252 1.45 0.98 5.93
CA VAL A 252 0.43 0.77 4.89
C VAL A 252 -0.94 0.54 5.54
N ALA A 253 -1.02 -0.31 6.57
CA ALA A 253 -2.25 -0.56 7.32
C ALA A 253 -2.83 0.73 7.93
N VAL A 254 -2.04 1.45 8.73
CA VAL A 254 -2.52 2.65 9.44
C VAL A 254 -2.96 3.74 8.48
N VAL A 255 -2.17 4.04 7.44
CA VAL A 255 -2.51 5.11 6.50
C VAL A 255 -3.72 4.70 5.66
N THR A 256 -3.80 3.46 5.18
CA THR A 256 -4.95 3.01 4.38
C THR A 256 -6.24 3.07 5.21
N ASP A 257 -6.25 2.54 6.44
CA ASP A 257 -7.43 2.58 7.32
C ASP A 257 -7.92 4.00 7.59
N VAL A 258 -7.00 4.92 7.91
CA VAL A 258 -7.38 6.32 8.19
C VAL A 258 -7.95 7.01 6.95
N TYR A 259 -7.37 6.79 5.77
CA TYR A 259 -7.89 7.38 4.53
C TYR A 259 -9.18 6.73 4.05
N ARG A 260 -9.36 5.41 4.25
CA ARG A 260 -10.62 4.71 3.92
C ARG A 260 -11.77 5.25 4.74
N ARG A 261 -11.61 5.36 6.06
CA ARG A 261 -12.63 5.95 6.94
C ARG A 261 -12.97 7.38 6.55
N ALA A 262 -11.94 8.19 6.26
CA ALA A 262 -12.15 9.56 5.82
C ALA A 262 -12.94 9.63 4.51
N LEU A 263 -12.64 8.74 3.55
CA LEU A 263 -13.36 8.68 2.30
C LEU A 263 -14.81 8.17 2.48
N ASP A 264 -15.04 7.18 3.34
CA ASP A 264 -16.38 6.70 3.70
C ASP A 264 -17.25 7.81 4.31
N GLU A 265 -16.69 8.62 5.21
CA GLU A 265 -17.37 9.77 5.82
C GLU A 265 -17.74 10.82 4.77
N LEU A 266 -16.81 11.11 3.86
CA LEU A 266 -17.03 12.06 2.76
C LEU A 266 -18.08 11.55 1.77
N GLU A 267 -18.09 10.26 1.45
CA GLU A 267 -19.10 9.66 0.57
C GLU A 267 -20.50 9.66 1.18
N GLN A 268 -20.61 9.55 2.50
CA GLN A 268 -21.88 9.57 3.20
C GLN A 268 -22.42 10.99 3.42
N SER A 269 -21.55 11.96 3.68
CA SER A 269 -21.97 13.27 4.22
C SER A 269 -21.35 14.50 3.53
N ASN A 270 -20.43 14.29 2.59
CA ASN A 270 -19.58 15.33 1.99
C ASN A 270 -18.82 16.18 3.04
N ARG A 271 -18.60 15.63 4.23
CA ARG A 271 -17.91 16.27 5.36
C ARG A 271 -17.00 15.27 6.04
N LEU A 272 -15.85 15.77 6.50
CA LEU A 272 -14.91 14.98 7.28
C LEU A 272 -15.10 15.30 8.76
N ASN A 273 -15.42 14.29 9.57
CA ASN A 273 -15.43 14.46 11.02
C ASN A 273 -13.98 14.35 11.52
N ALA A 274 -13.23 15.43 11.34
CA ALA A 274 -11.82 15.48 11.71
C ALA A 274 -11.64 15.11 13.18
N ASN A 275 -11.14 13.89 13.41
CA ASN A 275 -10.84 13.38 14.75
C ASN A 275 -9.33 13.48 15.00
N THR A 276 -8.99 14.08 16.15
CA THR A 276 -7.64 14.15 16.70
C THR A 276 -6.90 12.80 16.69
N GLU A 277 -7.61 11.69 16.87
CA GLU A 277 -7.03 10.35 16.88
C GLU A 277 -6.50 9.92 15.50
N SER A 278 -7.24 10.18 14.42
CA SER A 278 -6.78 9.88 13.05
C SER A 278 -5.52 10.66 12.71
N LEU A 279 -5.50 11.95 13.04
CA LEU A 279 -4.34 12.82 12.89
C LEU A 279 -3.14 12.27 13.70
N ARG A 280 -3.37 11.92 14.97
CA ARG A 280 -2.35 11.34 15.85
C ARG A 280 -1.77 10.06 15.24
N ARG A 281 -2.61 9.13 14.77
CA ARG A 281 -2.18 7.86 14.16
C ARG A 281 -1.31 8.07 12.92
N LEU A 282 -1.73 8.95 12.00
CA LEU A 282 -0.97 9.28 10.80
C LEU A 282 0.40 9.90 11.13
N LEU A 283 0.44 10.84 12.07
CA LEU A 283 1.69 11.48 12.46
C LEU A 283 2.61 10.52 13.24
N GLN A 284 2.03 9.66 14.07
CA GLN A 284 2.79 8.74 14.91
C GLN A 284 3.43 7.58 14.13
N VAL A 285 2.74 7.06 13.10
CA VAL A 285 3.25 5.92 12.32
C VAL A 285 4.48 6.28 11.51
N PHE A 286 4.49 7.46 10.89
CA PHE A 286 5.68 8.08 10.30
C PHE A 286 5.38 9.53 9.91
N ASN A 287 6.26 10.46 10.28
CA ASN A 287 6.22 11.81 9.71
C ASN A 287 7.61 12.43 9.61
N ARG A 288 7.80 13.31 8.63
CA ARG A 288 8.98 14.16 8.50
C ARG A 288 8.57 15.63 8.50
N ASP A 289 7.86 16.03 9.56
CA ASP A 289 6.99 17.21 9.57
C ASP A 289 5.93 17.16 8.45
N ILE A 290 4.91 18.01 8.59
CA ILE A 290 3.81 18.09 7.63
C ILE A 290 3.95 19.28 6.69
N SER A 291 3.49 19.06 5.47
CA SER A 291 3.23 20.09 4.47
C SER A 291 2.04 19.65 3.61
N HIS A 292 1.27 20.61 3.11
CA HIS A 292 0.25 20.35 2.08
C HIS A 292 0.86 20.30 0.66
N GLY A 293 2.20 20.23 0.56
CA GLY A 293 2.92 20.26 -0.71
C GLY A 293 2.64 21.57 -1.43
N TYR A 294 2.15 21.45 -2.67
CA TYR A 294 1.80 22.59 -3.52
C TYR A 294 0.29 22.88 -3.57
N TRP A 295 -0.53 22.17 -2.78
CA TRP A 295 -1.99 22.26 -2.83
C TRP A 295 -2.54 23.66 -2.61
N GLU A 296 -1.82 24.51 -1.89
CA GLU A 296 -2.16 25.92 -1.61
C GLU A 296 -1.27 26.91 -2.39
N GLY A 297 -0.60 26.47 -3.45
CA GLY A 297 0.34 27.27 -4.24
C GLY A 297 1.79 26.97 -3.88
N ASN A 298 2.68 27.96 -4.02
CA ASN A 298 4.10 27.76 -3.75
C ASN A 298 4.41 27.82 -2.23
N PRO A 299 4.82 26.70 -1.59
CA PRO A 299 5.10 26.65 -0.15
C PRO A 299 6.41 27.35 0.24
N GLY A 300 7.31 27.65 -0.71
CA GLY A 300 8.62 28.22 -0.43
C GLY A 300 9.42 27.38 0.60
N SER A 301 9.99 28.05 1.60
CA SER A 301 10.79 27.41 2.65
C SER A 301 9.99 26.49 3.57
N SER A 302 8.66 26.63 3.64
CA SER A 302 7.79 25.78 4.48
C SER A 302 7.73 24.33 3.99
N LEU A 303 8.12 24.08 2.74
CA LEU A 303 8.26 22.73 2.19
C LEU A 303 9.41 21.96 2.83
N MET A 304 10.40 22.62 3.46
CA MET A 304 11.61 21.95 3.93
C MET A 304 11.56 21.56 5.42
N SER A 305 12.14 20.40 5.73
CA SER A 305 12.47 19.92 7.06
C SER A 305 13.97 20.07 7.30
N TYR A 306 14.40 21.29 7.64
CA TYR A 306 15.81 21.65 7.81
C TYR A 306 16.52 20.91 8.94
N THR A 307 15.77 20.49 9.96
CA THR A 307 16.34 19.91 11.20
C THR A 307 16.32 18.39 11.22
N ARG A 308 15.57 17.72 10.33
CA ARG A 308 15.44 16.26 10.35
C ARG A 308 15.06 15.65 8.99
N PRO A 309 15.74 14.59 8.53
CA PRO A 309 15.44 13.90 7.28
C PRO A 309 14.77 12.53 7.49
N ASN A 310 14.29 12.20 8.69
CA ASN A 310 13.71 10.90 9.03
C ASN A 310 12.54 11.08 10.01
N ASN A 311 11.95 9.96 10.46
CA ASN A 311 10.76 9.96 11.30
C ASN A 311 10.95 10.83 12.55
N ARG A 312 10.12 11.86 12.76
CA ARG A 312 10.23 12.77 13.90
C ARG A 312 9.57 12.22 15.17
N GLY A 313 8.52 11.42 15.02
CA GLY A 313 7.62 11.10 16.13
C GLY A 313 6.77 12.29 16.57
N LEU A 314 6.09 12.14 17.71
CA LEU A 314 5.24 13.16 18.33
C LEU A 314 5.81 13.59 19.68
N LEU A 315 5.56 14.83 20.11
CA LEU A 315 5.99 15.29 21.44
C LEU A 315 5.27 14.48 22.53
N ALA A 316 6.03 13.64 23.24
CA ALA A 316 5.53 12.83 24.33
C ALA A 316 5.44 13.62 25.65
N GLY A 317 6.33 14.59 25.84
CA GLY A 317 6.35 15.41 27.04
C GLY A 317 7.64 16.21 27.20
N ARG A 318 7.88 16.68 28.43
CA ARG A 318 9.10 17.40 28.83
C ARG A 318 9.67 16.83 30.11
N VAL A 319 10.99 16.81 30.20
CA VAL A 319 11.69 16.46 31.44
C VAL A 319 11.45 17.56 32.47
N VAL A 320 10.98 17.19 33.66
CA VAL A 320 10.70 18.08 34.81
C VAL A 320 11.62 17.80 36.01
N GLY A 321 12.52 16.83 35.89
CA GLY A 321 13.49 16.53 36.91
C GLY A 321 14.38 15.34 36.53
N LYS A 322 15.52 15.23 37.19
CA LYS A 322 16.47 14.13 37.01
C LYS A 322 17.09 13.76 38.36
N GLU A 323 17.18 12.46 38.63
CA GLU A 323 17.68 11.92 39.89
C GLU A 323 18.21 10.49 39.63
N ASP A 324 19.43 10.18 40.03
CA ASP A 324 20.02 8.83 40.02
C ASP A 324 19.80 8.03 38.73
N GLY A 325 20.23 8.56 37.59
CA GLY A 325 20.10 7.88 36.29
C GLY A 325 18.65 7.71 35.81
N ARG A 326 17.70 8.40 36.44
CA ARG A 326 16.29 8.45 36.06
C ARG A 326 15.85 9.86 35.75
N ILE A 327 14.91 9.99 34.81
CA ILE A 327 14.27 11.26 34.45
C ILE A 327 12.80 11.22 34.83
N LYS A 328 12.28 12.36 35.26
CA LYS A 328 10.85 12.60 35.49
C LYS A 328 10.31 13.34 34.26
N VAL A 329 9.35 12.78 33.54
CA VAL A 329 8.78 13.36 32.32
C VAL A 329 7.30 13.68 32.53
N LYS A 330 6.93 14.95 32.37
CA LYS A 330 5.52 15.37 32.34
C LYS A 330 4.97 15.13 30.93
N LEU A 331 4.00 14.23 30.83
CA LEU A 331 3.47 13.77 29.55
C LEU A 331 2.46 14.75 28.94
N SER A 332 2.51 14.88 27.62
CA SER A 332 1.51 15.53 26.77
C SER A 332 0.78 14.55 25.85
N GLN A 333 1.18 13.28 25.84
CA GLN A 333 0.61 12.18 25.05
C GLN A 333 0.61 10.90 25.89
N PRO A 334 -0.25 9.91 25.57
CA PRO A 334 -0.19 8.61 26.21
C PRO A 334 1.14 7.91 25.96
N LEU A 335 1.63 7.18 26.98
CA LEU A 335 2.85 6.38 26.94
C LEU A 335 2.55 4.95 27.37
N SER A 336 3.09 3.95 26.69
CA SER A 336 2.95 2.53 27.02
C SER A 336 4.31 1.84 27.08
N LEU A 337 4.39 0.71 27.77
CA LEU A 337 5.58 -0.15 27.69
C LEU A 337 5.83 -0.59 26.24
N GLY A 338 7.10 -0.65 25.86
CA GLY A 338 7.55 -0.94 24.50
C GLY A 338 7.57 0.26 23.55
N ASP A 339 7.07 1.43 23.96
CA ASP A 339 7.26 2.66 23.20
C ASP A 339 8.75 3.01 23.12
N MET A 340 9.17 3.68 22.02
CA MET A 340 10.52 4.27 21.95
C MET A 340 10.45 5.78 21.96
N LEU A 341 11.27 6.38 22.81
CA LEU A 341 11.40 7.81 23.00
C LEU A 341 12.74 8.30 22.45
N GLU A 342 12.76 9.53 21.98
CA GLU A 342 13.97 10.26 21.62
C GLU A 342 14.06 11.53 22.48
N LEU A 343 15.12 11.63 23.27
CA LEU A 343 15.44 12.76 24.13
C LEU A 343 16.20 13.82 23.34
N TRP A 344 15.63 15.02 23.29
CA TRP A 344 16.27 16.16 22.66
C TRP A 344 17.00 16.96 23.72
N VAL A 345 18.23 16.51 23.98
CA VAL A 345 19.11 17.11 24.99
C VAL A 345 19.57 18.49 24.55
N SER A 346 19.58 19.41 25.50
CA SER A 346 20.09 20.78 25.34
C SER A 346 21.61 20.85 25.05
N SER A 347 22.37 19.81 25.42
CA SER A 347 23.79 19.67 25.09
C SER A 347 24.12 18.20 24.76
N GLY A 348 24.78 17.95 23.63
CA GLY A 348 25.16 16.61 23.17
C GLY A 348 24.29 16.08 22.03
N SER A 349 24.44 14.80 21.70
CA SER A 349 23.61 14.12 20.70
C SER A 349 22.30 13.63 21.30
N ARG A 350 21.26 13.55 20.47
CA ARG A 350 19.97 12.95 20.86
C ARG A 350 20.19 11.52 21.36
N GLU A 351 19.44 11.14 22.40
CA GLU A 351 19.48 9.79 22.96
C GLU A 351 18.14 9.09 22.68
N THR A 352 18.19 7.81 22.31
CA THR A 352 16.98 6.98 22.16
C THR A 352 16.83 6.08 23.37
N LEU A 353 15.60 5.97 23.86
CA LEU A 353 15.22 5.21 25.04
C LEU A 353 14.06 4.26 24.71
N SER A 354 14.18 2.99 25.12
CA SER A 354 13.05 2.07 25.17
C SER A 354 12.31 2.20 26.50
N VAL A 355 10.99 2.23 26.47
CA VAL A 355 10.16 2.25 27.69
C VAL A 355 9.91 0.82 28.15
N ASP A 356 10.90 0.22 28.79
CA ASP A 356 10.80 -1.16 29.30
C ASP A 356 10.14 -1.22 30.69
N LYS A 357 10.27 -0.11 31.44
CA LYS A 357 9.66 0.10 32.75
C LYS A 357 9.28 1.57 32.88
N MET A 358 8.18 1.84 33.59
CA MET A 358 7.82 3.20 34.01
C MET A 358 7.21 3.18 35.41
N ILE A 359 7.39 4.28 36.13
CA ILE A 359 6.84 4.47 37.48
C ILE A 359 5.96 5.73 37.48
N ILE A 360 4.77 5.63 38.05
CA ILE A 360 3.84 6.74 38.28
C ILE A 360 3.55 6.79 39.77
N ALA A 361 3.77 7.95 40.41
CA ALA A 361 3.51 8.13 41.85
C ALA A 361 4.12 7.03 42.76
N GLY A 362 5.30 6.51 42.39
CA GLY A 362 6.02 5.47 43.15
C GLY A 362 5.62 4.02 42.84
N GLN A 363 4.64 3.79 41.97
CA GLN A 363 4.19 2.45 41.56
C GLN A 363 4.56 2.15 40.10
N ALA A 364 4.91 0.90 39.82
CA ALA A 364 5.13 0.44 38.44
C ALA A 364 3.82 0.54 37.64
N ALA A 365 3.91 0.98 36.39
CA ALA A 365 2.76 1.13 35.50
C ALA A 365 3.07 0.58 34.11
N GLU A 366 2.05 0.10 33.41
CA GLU A 366 2.18 -0.35 32.02
C GLU A 366 1.77 0.72 31.00
N LYS A 367 0.96 1.69 31.46
CA LYS A 367 0.44 2.79 30.66
C LYS A 367 0.41 4.07 31.50
N ALA A 368 0.58 5.20 30.83
CA ALA A 368 0.47 6.53 31.40
C ALA A 368 -0.32 7.44 30.46
N GLU A 369 -1.16 8.29 31.03
CA GLU A 369 -2.02 9.23 30.33
C GLU A 369 -1.41 10.64 30.24
N PRO A 370 -1.85 11.47 29.27
CA PRO A 370 -1.47 12.88 29.21
C PRO A 370 -1.68 13.58 30.55
N GLY A 371 -0.73 14.44 30.93
CA GLY A 371 -0.75 15.16 32.21
C GLY A 371 -0.17 14.38 33.38
N GLN A 372 0.11 13.09 33.27
CA GLN A 372 0.84 12.37 34.32
C GLN A 372 2.35 12.65 34.25
N THR A 373 3.04 12.48 35.38
CA THR A 373 4.52 12.50 35.44
C THR A 373 5.01 11.07 35.60
N VAL A 374 5.79 10.60 34.62
CA VAL A 374 6.41 9.27 34.64
C VAL A 374 7.87 9.36 35.03
N VAL A 375 8.38 8.37 35.75
CA VAL A 375 9.82 8.17 35.97
C VAL A 375 10.30 7.08 35.03
N LEU A 376 11.35 7.39 34.27
CA LEU A 376 11.98 6.49 33.28
C LEU A 376 13.48 6.40 33.56
N ASP A 377 14.06 5.22 33.34
CA ASP A 377 15.51 5.03 33.39
C ASP A 377 16.14 5.69 32.16
N ALA A 378 16.99 6.70 32.36
CA ALA A 378 17.66 7.41 31.27
C ALA A 378 18.96 8.07 31.74
N ALA A 379 20.06 7.75 31.05
CA ALA A 379 21.37 8.29 31.37
C ALA A 379 21.48 9.79 31.01
N ALA A 380 20.93 10.24 29.88
CA ALA A 380 20.88 11.66 29.51
C ALA A 380 19.51 12.30 29.83
N GLY A 381 19.38 13.58 29.46
CA GLY A 381 18.23 14.42 29.80
C GLY A 381 18.54 15.41 30.92
N ARG A 382 17.94 16.60 30.81
CA ARG A 382 17.94 17.70 31.78
C ARG A 382 16.55 18.30 31.84
N GLU A 383 16.25 18.99 32.93
CA GLU A 383 14.99 19.72 33.07
C GLU A 383 14.77 20.68 31.88
N GLY A 384 13.56 20.67 31.32
CA GLY A 384 13.18 21.43 30.14
C GLY A 384 13.40 20.71 28.80
N ASP A 385 14.24 19.67 28.75
CA ASP A 385 14.48 18.89 27.53
C ASP A 385 13.16 18.28 27.00
N ARG A 386 13.04 18.22 25.67
CA ARG A 386 11.85 17.67 25.00
C ARG A 386 12.00 16.17 24.79
N VAL A 387 10.91 15.45 24.95
CA VAL A 387 10.85 13.99 24.76
C VAL A 387 9.86 13.69 23.64
N PHE A 388 10.30 13.00 22.60
CA PHE A 388 9.47 12.65 21.45
C PHE A 388 9.23 11.15 21.40
N LYS A 389 7.98 10.71 21.23
CA LYS A 389 7.64 9.31 20.95
C LYS A 389 7.84 9.01 19.47
N ILE A 390 8.91 8.29 19.16
CA ILE A 390 9.32 7.94 17.79
C ILE A 390 8.80 6.55 17.36
N PHE A 391 8.28 5.76 18.31
CA PHE A 391 7.60 4.49 18.07
C PHE A 391 6.50 4.29 19.10
N ASP A 392 5.31 3.90 18.63
CA ASP A 392 4.13 3.63 19.45
C ASP A 392 3.81 2.13 19.36
N ALA A 393 4.16 1.38 20.40
CA ALA A 393 4.04 -0.07 20.39
C ALA A 393 2.58 -0.55 20.28
N PRO A 394 1.61 0.03 21.03
CA PRO A 394 0.20 -0.32 20.87
C PRO A 394 -0.33 -0.09 19.44
N LEU A 395 0.00 1.05 18.82
CA LEU A 395 -0.43 1.35 17.45
C LEU A 395 0.14 0.34 16.44
N ILE A 396 1.42 0.02 16.55
CA ILE A 396 2.08 -0.92 15.63
C ILE A 396 1.58 -2.35 15.84
N LYS A 397 1.31 -2.75 17.08
CA LYS A 397 0.69 -4.03 17.41
C LYS A 397 -0.71 -4.13 16.79
N ALA A 398 -1.57 -3.15 17.03
CA ALA A 398 -2.93 -3.13 16.47
C ALA A 398 -2.91 -3.13 14.93
N ALA A 399 -2.00 -2.36 14.32
CA ALA A 399 -1.80 -2.38 12.87
C ALA A 399 -1.40 -3.77 12.37
N ARG A 400 -0.49 -4.47 13.06
CA ARG A 400 -0.05 -5.82 12.68
C ARG A 400 -1.17 -6.85 12.82
N GLU A 401 -1.95 -6.79 13.89
CA GLU A 401 -3.09 -7.67 14.12
C GLU A 401 -4.12 -7.55 12.98
N SER A 402 -4.37 -6.32 12.49
CA SER A 402 -5.34 -6.06 11.41
C SER A 402 -5.09 -6.84 10.11
N PHE A 403 -3.86 -7.29 9.83
CA PHE A 403 -3.53 -8.03 8.61
C PHE A 403 -2.86 -9.37 8.84
N THR A 404 -2.56 -9.71 10.10
CA THR A 404 -2.15 -11.06 10.49
C THR A 404 -3.39 -11.96 10.60
N ASP A 405 -4.44 -11.44 11.24
CA ASP A 405 -5.77 -12.03 11.26
C ASP A 405 -6.54 -11.61 10.01
N PHE A 406 -5.94 -11.90 8.84
CA PHE A 406 -6.49 -11.49 7.57
C PHE A 406 -7.93 -12.02 7.41
N PRO A 407 -8.90 -11.17 7.03
CA PRO A 407 -10.30 -11.54 7.06
C PRO A 407 -10.57 -12.75 6.14
N LEU A 408 -11.58 -13.53 6.49
CA LEU A 408 -12.06 -14.69 5.72
C LEU A 408 -13.53 -14.49 5.36
N LYS A 409 -13.93 -14.89 4.16
CA LYS A 409 -15.34 -14.80 3.73
C LYS A 409 -16.13 -16.01 4.25
N PRO A 410 -17.39 -15.83 4.70
CA PRO A 410 -18.27 -16.95 4.98
C PRO A 410 -18.51 -17.80 3.72
N LEU A 411 -18.44 -19.13 3.87
CA LEU A 411 -18.83 -20.09 2.84
C LEU A 411 -19.95 -20.98 3.35
N HIS A 412 -21.08 -20.95 2.66
CA HIS A 412 -22.28 -21.68 3.02
C HIS A 412 -22.35 -23.01 2.26
N PHE A 413 -22.77 -24.07 2.93
CA PHE A 413 -22.91 -25.40 2.34
C PHE A 413 -24.35 -25.90 2.40
N THR A 414 -24.78 -26.55 1.31
CA THR A 414 -26.00 -27.36 1.28
C THR A 414 -25.63 -28.81 0.99
N ILE A 415 -26.00 -29.73 1.89
CA ILE A 415 -25.72 -31.17 1.77
C ILE A 415 -26.99 -31.96 1.49
N ASP A 416 -26.92 -32.92 0.57
CA ASP A 416 -27.99 -33.92 0.36
C ASP A 416 -27.40 -35.31 0.49
N ALA A 417 -27.75 -35.99 1.58
CA ALA A 417 -27.22 -37.28 1.99
C ALA A 417 -28.38 -38.24 2.33
N ARG A 418 -28.99 -38.78 1.27
CA ARG A 418 -30.09 -39.75 1.36
C ARG A 418 -29.61 -41.18 1.18
N LEU A 419 -30.15 -42.10 1.97
CA LEU A 419 -29.79 -43.51 1.94
C LEU A 419 -29.97 -44.10 0.53
N GLY A 420 -28.95 -44.81 0.04
CA GLY A 420 -28.95 -45.41 -1.30
C GLY A 420 -28.72 -44.42 -2.44
N GLN A 421 -28.53 -43.13 -2.16
CA GLN A 421 -28.23 -42.12 -3.17
C GLN A 421 -26.77 -41.63 -3.07
N PRO A 422 -26.21 -41.09 -4.17
CA PRO A 422 -24.93 -40.40 -4.13
C PRO A 422 -24.99 -39.16 -3.22
N LEU A 423 -23.95 -38.94 -2.39
CA LEU A 423 -23.81 -37.68 -1.65
C LEU A 423 -23.71 -36.49 -2.62
N ARG A 424 -24.51 -35.46 -2.42
CA ARG A 424 -24.39 -34.16 -3.11
C ARG A 424 -23.99 -33.07 -2.13
N LEU A 425 -23.12 -32.18 -2.59
CA LEU A 425 -22.66 -31.04 -1.82
C LEU A 425 -22.60 -29.81 -2.71
N GLN A 426 -23.24 -28.73 -2.26
CA GLN A 426 -23.18 -27.42 -2.87
C GLN A 426 -22.46 -26.45 -1.93
N ALA A 427 -21.64 -25.55 -2.48
CA ALA A 427 -21.04 -24.43 -1.77
C ALA A 427 -21.46 -23.11 -2.43
N ARG A 428 -21.72 -22.08 -1.62
CA ARG A 428 -22.05 -20.73 -2.07
C ARG A 428 -21.40 -19.68 -1.19
N ASP A 429 -20.81 -18.67 -1.80
CA ASP A 429 -20.25 -17.51 -1.10
C ASP A 429 -21.19 -16.30 -1.11
N GLU A 430 -20.80 -15.26 -0.38
CA GLU A 430 -21.55 -14.00 -0.26
C GLU A 430 -21.52 -13.14 -1.53
N ASP A 431 -20.58 -13.38 -2.45
CA ASP A 431 -20.48 -12.67 -3.72
C ASP A 431 -21.36 -13.31 -4.82
N GLY A 432 -22.07 -14.39 -4.48
CA GLY A 432 -23.02 -15.06 -5.35
C GLY A 432 -22.44 -16.18 -6.21
N PHE A 433 -21.17 -16.54 -6.06
CA PHE A 433 -20.63 -17.72 -6.73
C PHE A 433 -21.14 -18.99 -6.05
N SER A 434 -21.38 -20.03 -6.84
CA SER A 434 -21.81 -21.33 -6.33
C SER A 434 -21.28 -22.48 -7.16
N ALA A 435 -20.87 -23.55 -6.50
CA ALA A 435 -20.47 -24.80 -7.13
C ALA A 435 -21.23 -25.97 -6.51
N GLU A 436 -21.45 -27.03 -7.28
CA GLU A 436 -22.07 -28.27 -6.84
C GLU A 436 -21.22 -29.46 -7.29
N MET A 437 -21.21 -30.51 -6.47
CA MET A 437 -20.58 -31.77 -6.82
C MET A 437 -21.43 -32.95 -6.35
N GLN A 438 -21.37 -34.05 -7.12
CA GLN A 438 -21.95 -35.35 -6.76
C GLN A 438 -20.84 -36.38 -6.57
N SER A 439 -20.87 -37.11 -5.45
CA SER A 439 -19.80 -38.03 -5.07
C SER A 439 -20.03 -39.42 -5.66
N GLU A 440 -18.97 -40.20 -5.84
CA GLU A 440 -19.07 -41.63 -6.18
C GLU A 440 -19.54 -42.49 -4.99
N TYR A 441 -19.50 -41.94 -3.77
CA TYR A 441 -19.96 -42.62 -2.57
C TYR A 441 -21.48 -42.62 -2.51
N ILE A 442 -22.05 -43.81 -2.43
CA ILE A 442 -23.46 -44.03 -2.14
C ILE A 442 -23.64 -44.05 -0.62
N VAL A 443 -24.53 -43.19 -0.12
CA VAL A 443 -24.81 -43.07 1.30
C VAL A 443 -25.38 -44.40 1.81
N ALA A 444 -24.67 -45.00 2.77
CA ALA A 444 -25.02 -46.29 3.34
C ALA A 444 -25.52 -46.15 4.78
N GLU A 445 -26.24 -47.17 5.24
CA GLU A 445 -26.69 -47.26 6.63
C GLU A 445 -25.48 -47.45 7.55
N ALA A 446 -25.52 -46.81 8.71
CA ALA A 446 -24.45 -46.82 9.68
C ALA A 446 -24.39 -48.16 10.42
N VAL A 447 -23.26 -48.84 10.30
CA VAL A 447 -23.00 -50.10 11.01
C VAL A 447 -22.52 -49.87 12.45
N SER A 448 -21.81 -48.77 12.71
CA SER A 448 -21.25 -48.46 14.05
C SER A 448 -21.12 -46.97 14.37
N SER A 449 -21.08 -46.09 13.37
CA SER A 449 -20.94 -44.64 13.56
C SER A 449 -21.96 -43.87 12.72
N ILE A 450 -22.97 -43.34 13.41
CA ILE A 450 -24.03 -42.52 12.80
C ILE A 450 -23.48 -41.11 12.58
N SER A 451 -23.66 -40.58 11.38
CA SER A 451 -23.32 -39.20 11.05
C SER A 451 -24.45 -38.26 11.45
N ASP A 452 -24.08 -37.09 11.94
CA ASP A 452 -25.00 -36.03 12.32
C ASP A 452 -24.55 -34.69 11.71
N MET A 453 -25.40 -33.67 11.78
CA MET A 453 -25.04 -32.35 11.23
C MET A 453 -23.85 -31.70 11.96
N THR A 454 -23.58 -32.08 13.21
CA THR A 454 -22.43 -31.59 13.99
C THR A 454 -21.12 -32.09 13.39
N SER A 455 -21.00 -33.40 13.17
CA SER A 455 -19.82 -34.03 12.57
C SER A 455 -19.62 -33.59 11.12
N VAL A 456 -20.70 -33.40 10.35
CA VAL A 456 -20.64 -32.80 9.01
C VAL A 456 -20.05 -31.39 9.06
N ARG A 457 -20.55 -30.51 9.95
CA ARG A 457 -20.02 -29.15 10.13
C ARG A 457 -18.53 -29.15 10.45
N VAL A 458 -18.07 -30.03 11.34
CA VAL A 458 -16.64 -30.15 11.69
C VAL A 458 -15.80 -30.50 10.47
N GLN A 459 -16.25 -31.40 9.59
CA GLN A 459 -15.49 -31.74 8.38
C GLN A 459 -15.56 -30.63 7.33
N LEU A 460 -16.73 -30.03 7.11
CA LEU A 460 -16.88 -28.95 6.12
C LEU A 460 -16.15 -27.66 6.54
N GLY A 461 -15.97 -27.42 7.84
CA GLY A 461 -15.29 -26.24 8.37
C GLY A 461 -13.77 -26.23 8.23
N ARG A 462 -13.14 -27.31 7.75
CA ARG A 462 -11.68 -27.35 7.53
C ARG A 462 -11.31 -26.67 6.19
N LEU A 463 -11.51 -25.35 6.14
CA LEU A 463 -11.34 -24.49 4.97
C LEU A 463 -9.98 -23.78 4.91
N GLY A 464 -8.99 -24.25 5.67
CA GLY A 464 -7.67 -23.62 5.75
C GLY A 464 -7.05 -23.36 4.38
N GLY A 465 -6.53 -22.14 4.17
CA GLY A 465 -5.89 -21.71 2.93
C GLY A 465 -6.84 -21.30 1.78
N SER A 466 -8.16 -21.50 1.92
CA SER A 466 -9.13 -21.18 0.86
C SER A 466 -9.59 -19.71 0.82
N GLY A 467 -9.26 -18.92 1.85
CA GLY A 467 -9.81 -17.57 2.03
C GLY A 467 -11.22 -17.56 2.66
N TYR A 468 -11.77 -18.74 3.00
CA TYR A 468 -13.09 -18.87 3.60
C TYR A 468 -13.09 -19.36 5.05
N THR A 469 -14.14 -18.98 5.78
CA THR A 469 -14.56 -19.55 7.06
C THR A 469 -15.92 -20.21 6.92
N LEU A 470 -16.26 -21.15 7.82
CA LEU A 470 -17.53 -21.88 7.72
C LEU A 470 -18.71 -20.95 8.01
N GLY A 471 -19.59 -20.79 7.03
CA GLY A 471 -20.88 -20.13 7.18
C GLY A 471 -21.99 -21.11 7.61
N GLU A 472 -23.18 -20.90 7.07
CA GLU A 472 -24.33 -21.78 7.30
C GLU A 472 -24.13 -23.14 6.63
N VAL A 473 -24.42 -24.23 7.35
CA VAL A 473 -24.56 -25.57 6.77
C VAL A 473 -26.00 -26.03 6.95
N LYS A 474 -26.67 -26.32 5.84
CA LYS A 474 -28.05 -26.82 5.80
C LYS A 474 -28.19 -27.99 4.83
N GLY A 475 -29.37 -28.59 4.79
CA GLY A 475 -29.68 -29.66 3.84
C GLY A 475 -30.32 -30.88 4.49
N GLN A 476 -30.32 -31.99 3.77
CA GLN A 476 -31.03 -33.21 4.13
C GLN A 476 -30.02 -34.32 4.46
N LEU A 477 -30.18 -34.92 5.64
CA LEU A 477 -29.38 -36.03 6.14
C LEU A 477 -30.35 -37.09 6.67
N ASP A 478 -30.42 -38.23 6.00
CA ASP A 478 -31.29 -39.32 6.44
C ASP A 478 -30.83 -39.87 7.80
N LYS A 479 -31.77 -40.43 8.57
CA LYS A 479 -31.45 -41.04 9.87
C LYS A 479 -30.57 -42.27 9.67
N ASN A 480 -29.66 -42.52 10.61
CA ASN A 480 -28.79 -43.69 10.64
C ASN A 480 -27.88 -43.84 9.42
N VAL A 481 -27.49 -42.77 8.74
CA VAL A 481 -26.52 -42.85 7.65
C VAL A 481 -25.08 -42.70 8.14
N MET A 482 -24.15 -43.30 7.40
CA MET A 482 -22.71 -43.10 7.58
C MET A 482 -22.15 -42.22 6.46
N LEU A 483 -21.47 -41.14 6.83
CA LEU A 483 -20.70 -40.28 5.93
C LEU A 483 -19.23 -40.33 6.37
N PRO A 484 -18.39 -41.15 5.71
CA PRO A 484 -16.99 -41.22 6.06
C PRO A 484 -16.32 -39.84 5.95
N SER A 485 -15.48 -39.49 6.92
CA SER A 485 -14.76 -38.20 6.90
C SER A 485 -13.92 -38.04 5.63
N SER A 486 -13.38 -39.13 5.07
CA SER A 486 -12.65 -39.10 3.79
C SER A 486 -13.53 -38.64 2.63
N VAL A 487 -14.79 -39.08 2.58
CA VAL A 487 -15.77 -38.70 1.56
C VAL A 487 -16.13 -37.22 1.71
N LEU A 488 -16.44 -36.76 2.93
CA LEU A 488 -16.72 -35.34 3.19
C LEU A 488 -15.52 -34.43 2.86
N ASN A 489 -14.29 -34.88 3.18
CA ASN A 489 -13.08 -34.13 2.86
C ASN A 489 -12.78 -34.10 1.34
N LYS A 490 -13.08 -35.17 0.59
CA LYS A 490 -12.98 -35.17 -0.88
C LYS A 490 -14.04 -34.25 -1.48
N ALA A 491 -15.27 -34.36 -1.00
CA ALA A 491 -16.40 -33.55 -1.47
C ALA A 491 -16.21 -32.05 -1.23
N ARG A 492 -15.81 -31.67 -0.02
CA ARG A 492 -15.49 -30.28 0.34
C ARG A 492 -14.41 -29.71 -0.58
N ARG A 493 -13.30 -30.44 -0.79
CA ARG A 493 -12.22 -29.97 -1.66
C ARG A 493 -12.71 -29.76 -3.08
N ALA A 494 -13.39 -30.75 -3.66
CA ALA A 494 -13.91 -30.66 -5.02
C ALA A 494 -14.82 -29.45 -5.24
N VAL A 495 -15.79 -29.22 -4.33
CA VAL A 495 -16.72 -28.08 -4.49
C VAL A 495 -16.04 -26.72 -4.26
N VAL A 496 -15.08 -26.63 -3.32
CA VAL A 496 -14.34 -25.40 -3.04
C VAL A 496 -13.38 -25.06 -4.19
N ASP A 497 -12.68 -26.07 -4.73
CA ASP A 497 -11.76 -25.89 -5.86
C ASP A 497 -12.52 -25.43 -7.11
N GLU A 498 -13.69 -26.01 -7.40
CA GLU A 498 -14.55 -25.58 -8.50
C GLU A 498 -15.08 -24.15 -8.29
N LEU A 499 -15.52 -23.81 -7.08
CA LEU A 499 -15.95 -22.45 -6.76
C LEU A 499 -14.84 -21.41 -6.99
N LEU A 500 -13.63 -21.71 -6.53
CA LEU A 500 -12.46 -20.84 -6.72
C LEU A 500 -12.06 -20.74 -8.19
N HIS A 501 -12.18 -21.83 -8.95
CA HIS A 501 -11.95 -21.84 -10.39
C HIS A 501 -12.97 -20.96 -11.14
N GLN A 502 -14.25 -21.03 -10.79
CA GLN A 502 -15.28 -20.15 -11.37
C GLN A 502 -15.01 -18.67 -11.09
N ARG A 503 -14.54 -18.35 -9.88
CA ARG A 503 -14.09 -16.99 -9.55
C ARG A 503 -12.94 -16.54 -10.45
N GLN A 504 -11.90 -17.36 -10.57
CA GLN A 504 -10.70 -16.99 -11.33
C GLN A 504 -10.96 -16.89 -12.85
N SER A 505 -11.80 -17.78 -13.39
CA SER A 505 -12.12 -17.79 -14.82
C SER A 505 -12.95 -16.59 -15.26
N ARG A 506 -13.76 -15.99 -14.37
CA ARG A 506 -14.48 -14.73 -14.64
C ARG A 506 -13.52 -13.60 -15.00
N ASP A 507 -12.36 -13.57 -14.36
CA ASP A 507 -11.39 -12.46 -14.48
C ASP A 507 -10.30 -12.78 -15.53
N GLN A 508 -10.40 -13.92 -16.23
CA GLN A 508 -9.46 -14.34 -17.26
C GLN A 508 -9.67 -13.56 -18.56
N ARG A 509 -8.59 -12.95 -19.07
CA ARG A 509 -8.63 -12.11 -20.27
C ARG A 509 -8.26 -12.89 -21.53
N ALA A 510 -8.94 -12.58 -22.62
CA ALA A 510 -8.56 -13.08 -23.94
C ALA A 510 -7.19 -12.52 -24.35
N PHE A 511 -6.34 -13.38 -24.92
CA PHE A 511 -5.00 -13.01 -25.39
C PHE A 511 -4.85 -13.39 -26.86
N ASP A 512 -4.76 -12.39 -27.74
CA ASP A 512 -4.49 -12.60 -29.17
C ASP A 512 -2.99 -12.75 -29.42
N GLN A 513 -2.54 -14.01 -29.48
CA GLN A 513 -1.15 -14.35 -29.70
C GLN A 513 -0.64 -13.91 -31.09
N MET A 514 -1.49 -13.88 -32.11
CA MET A 514 -1.09 -13.48 -33.46
C MET A 514 -0.86 -11.98 -33.54
N ARG A 515 -1.81 -11.18 -33.03
CA ARG A 515 -1.67 -9.72 -32.94
C ARG A 515 -0.44 -9.34 -32.13
N PHE A 516 -0.26 -9.98 -30.98
CA PHE A 516 0.90 -9.73 -30.12
C PHE A 516 2.22 -9.98 -30.86
N ALA A 517 2.35 -11.15 -31.51
CA ALA A 517 3.56 -11.50 -32.26
C ALA A 517 3.83 -10.54 -33.44
N GLN A 518 2.78 -10.12 -34.16
CA GLN A 518 2.90 -9.15 -35.26
C GLN A 518 3.34 -7.77 -34.76
N ALA A 519 2.74 -7.28 -33.67
CA ALA A 519 3.07 -5.99 -33.08
C ALA A 519 4.54 -5.95 -32.60
N VAL A 520 5.03 -7.01 -31.96
CA VAL A 520 6.44 -7.12 -31.55
C VAL A 520 7.35 -7.12 -32.78
N LYS A 521 7.07 -7.97 -33.79
CA LYS A 521 7.91 -8.10 -34.99
C LYS A 521 8.01 -6.80 -35.80
N SER A 522 6.93 -6.04 -35.88
CA SER A 522 6.88 -4.79 -36.67
C SER A 522 7.65 -3.63 -36.04
N ASN A 523 7.88 -3.66 -34.72
CA ASN A 523 8.50 -2.56 -33.97
C ASN A 523 9.89 -2.90 -33.40
N THR A 524 10.37 -4.14 -33.59
CA THR A 524 11.76 -4.49 -33.27
C THR A 524 12.71 -3.90 -34.29
N LEU A 525 13.59 -3.00 -33.84
CA LEU A 525 14.74 -2.57 -34.64
C LEU A 525 15.57 -3.79 -35.03
N PRO A 526 16.13 -3.85 -36.25
CA PRO A 526 17.16 -4.82 -36.58
C PRO A 526 18.25 -4.74 -35.52
N SER A 527 18.70 -5.89 -34.98
CA SER A 527 19.72 -5.92 -33.92
C SER A 527 20.87 -4.98 -34.28
N ARG A 528 21.35 -4.15 -33.33
CA ARG A 528 22.59 -3.37 -33.46
C ARG A 528 23.82 -4.29 -33.56
N ARG A 529 23.92 -5.12 -34.58
CA ARG A 529 25.18 -5.59 -35.13
C ARG A 529 25.45 -4.70 -36.33
N THR A 530 26.58 -3.99 -36.31
CA THR A 530 27.10 -3.07 -37.35
C THR A 530 26.69 -1.60 -37.25
N LEU A 531 27.12 -0.93 -36.17
CA LEU A 531 27.65 0.43 -36.35
C LEU A 531 29.13 0.36 -35.97
N PRO A 532 30.08 0.60 -36.89
CA PRO A 532 31.49 0.70 -36.53
C PRO A 532 31.63 1.83 -35.50
N ALA A 533 32.38 1.56 -34.44
CA ALA A 533 32.74 2.57 -33.45
C ALA A 533 33.30 3.80 -34.18
N ARG A 534 32.70 4.97 -33.94
CA ARG A 534 33.26 6.26 -34.34
C ARG A 534 34.00 6.87 -33.16
#